data_AF-A0A815XY89-F1
#
_entry.id   AF-A0A815XY89-F1
#
_cell.length_a   1.000
_cell.length_b   1.000
_cell.length_c   1.000
_cell.angle_alpha   90.00
_cell.angle_beta   90.00
_cell.angle_gamma   90.00
#
_symmetry.space_group_name_H-M   'P 1'
#
loop_
_entity.id
_entity.type
_entity.pdbx_description
1 polymer ?
#
loop_
_entity_poly.entity_id
_entity_poly.type
_entity_poly.pdbx_seq_one_letter_code
_entity_poly.pdbx_strand_id
1 'polypeptide(L)'
;MNLFTKARNSLFGASQPKNPHSLENLKYLYGVLQRNPTISDANRDLLTETLRSISEILIWGDQHDSSVFDYFLERGMLIYFLTYMRQKNGRFICVQILQTLNILFENIRNETSLYYLLSNNHVNNIIIHKFDFSDEEITAYYISFLKTLSLKLNKHSINFFYNEKNNDFPLYVEAIKFFNHPETMVRIAVRTLTLNVYKVPDATMHRFILDCTATEYFSNLVWFIRNHVLDFDNLIRNNRDINNRGQLISSLEEYLDHIHYLQDIFLLNVDSLNNVLKDQLMNRLLIPVYIFSLIKRDKFSRVKTILQRKDRRFLVIDQMQFILIEPDIKKVGWGIVKFCDLMQDVEVANDKEDSRSLHITIHKPVNNIYVKTSPPILNAKFTFDDHIRCMTAKQNLIKGRQRYIYINRLKTIIIYFYF
;
A
#
# COMPACT_ATOMS: atom_id res chain seq x y z
N MET A 1 9.32 43.16 -4.22
CA MET A 1 9.94 43.40 -2.89
C MET A 1 9.40 44.65 -2.16
N ASN A 2 9.11 45.78 -2.81
CA ASN A 2 8.70 47.03 -2.13
C ASN A 2 7.19 47.25 -1.88
N LEU A 3 6.30 46.51 -2.53
CA LEU A 3 4.84 46.64 -2.30
C LEU A 3 4.35 45.80 -1.10
N PHE A 4 5.01 44.68 -0.82
CA PHE A 4 4.67 43.79 0.29
C PHE A 4 5.18 44.28 1.66
N THR A 5 6.26 45.08 1.70
CA THR A 5 6.76 45.72 2.93
C THR A 5 5.84 46.84 3.42
N LYS A 6 5.16 47.56 2.52
CA LYS A 6 4.21 48.63 2.88
C LYS A 6 2.90 48.08 3.47
N ALA A 7 2.40 46.95 2.97
CA ALA A 7 1.24 46.28 3.58
C ALA A 7 1.58 45.67 4.96
N ARG A 8 2.80 45.14 5.15
CA ARG A 8 3.32 44.60 6.41
C ARG A 8 3.40 45.62 7.54
N ASN A 9 3.80 46.85 7.25
CA ASN A 9 3.99 47.89 8.28
C ASN A 9 2.68 48.57 8.71
N SER A 10 1.60 48.42 7.93
CA SER A 10 0.28 49.00 8.25
C SER A 10 -0.48 48.19 9.32
N LEU A 11 -0.30 46.87 9.37
CA LEU A 11 -1.00 45.99 10.32
C LEU A 11 -0.28 45.81 11.67
N PHE A 12 1.04 46.03 11.72
CA PHE A 12 1.87 45.65 12.85
C PHE A 12 2.63 46.86 13.38
N GLY A 13 2.08 47.54 14.38
CA GLY A 13 2.72 48.68 15.09
C GLY A 13 4.00 48.34 15.86
N ALA A 14 4.74 47.30 15.47
CA ALA A 14 6.07 46.97 15.96
C ALA A 14 6.99 46.72 14.75
N SER A 15 8.05 47.52 14.63
CA SER A 15 9.05 47.39 13.57
C SER A 15 9.72 46.02 13.65
N GLN A 16 9.72 45.27 12.53
CA GLN A 16 10.45 44.01 12.42
C GLN A 16 11.93 44.22 12.80
N PRO A 17 12.53 43.31 13.60
CA PRO A 17 13.95 43.41 13.95
C PRO A 17 14.85 43.44 12.71
N LYS A 18 15.92 44.25 12.75
CA LYS A 18 16.84 44.39 11.60
C LYS A 18 17.62 43.12 11.29
N ASN A 19 17.91 42.30 12.31
CA ASN A 19 18.61 41.04 12.13
C ASN A 19 17.60 39.88 12.01
N PRO A 20 17.45 39.25 10.82
CA PRO A 20 16.52 38.15 10.63
C PRO A 20 16.90 36.92 11.46
N HIS A 21 18.19 36.67 11.71
CA HIS A 21 18.68 35.54 12.49
C HIS A 21 18.99 35.99 13.91
N SER A 22 17.95 36.13 14.73
CA SER A 22 18.06 36.53 16.12
C SER A 22 16.91 35.99 16.97
N LEU A 23 17.17 35.79 18.27
CA LEU A 23 16.15 35.44 19.26
C LEU A 23 15.03 36.50 19.34
N GLU A 24 15.37 37.78 19.16
CA GLU A 24 14.39 38.87 19.12
C GLU A 24 13.43 38.73 17.94
N ASN A 25 13.95 38.35 16.76
CA ASN A 25 13.10 38.08 15.60
C ASN A 25 12.20 36.86 15.84
N LEU A 26 12.71 35.78 16.47
CA LEU A 26 11.87 34.65 16.83
C LEU A 26 10.74 35.03 17.81
N LYS A 27 11.04 35.87 18.81
CA LYS A 27 10.04 36.43 19.74
C LYS A 27 8.97 37.24 19.00
N TYR A 28 9.36 38.05 18.02
CA TYR A 28 8.43 38.77 17.16
C TYR A 28 7.54 37.81 16.36
N LEU A 29 8.12 36.81 15.70
CA LEU A 29 7.38 35.81 14.91
C LEU A 29 6.41 35.00 15.79
N TYR A 30 6.80 34.64 17.01
CA TYR A 30 5.89 34.04 17.98
C TYR A 30 4.68 34.93 18.28
N GLY A 31 4.90 36.23 18.47
CA GLY A 31 3.82 37.20 18.64
C GLY A 31 2.88 37.29 17.42
N VAL A 32 3.41 37.11 16.21
CA VAL A 32 2.60 37.03 14.98
C VAL A 32 1.70 35.80 15.00
N LEU A 33 2.22 34.63 15.39
CA LEU A 33 1.42 33.40 15.51
C LEU A 33 0.30 33.56 16.55
N GLN A 34 0.61 34.13 17.71
CA GLN A 34 -0.37 34.36 18.79
C GLN A 34 -1.54 35.26 18.36
N ARG A 35 -1.26 36.29 17.55
CA ARG A 35 -2.28 37.24 17.07
C ARG A 35 -3.12 36.67 15.91
N ASN A 36 -2.67 35.59 15.29
CA ASN A 36 -3.31 34.97 14.13
C ASN A 36 -3.60 33.49 14.40
N PRO A 37 -4.50 33.15 15.34
CA PRO A 37 -4.82 31.76 15.67
C PRO A 37 -5.61 31.04 14.56
N THR A 38 -6.37 31.78 13.76
CA THR A 38 -7.19 31.24 12.66
C THR A 38 -6.70 31.71 11.30
N ILE A 39 -6.63 30.77 10.34
CA ILE A 39 -6.25 31.04 8.96
C ILE A 39 -7.40 31.74 8.24
N SER A 40 -7.08 32.84 7.57
CA SER A 40 -7.97 33.62 6.70
C SER A 40 -7.22 34.04 5.44
N ASP A 41 -7.93 34.40 4.37
CA ASP A 41 -7.28 34.86 3.14
C ASP A 41 -6.42 36.11 3.34
N ALA A 42 -6.78 36.95 4.31
CA ALA A 42 -6.05 38.18 4.63
C ALA A 42 -4.71 37.94 5.34
N ASN A 43 -4.57 36.86 6.12
CA ASN A 43 -3.36 36.57 6.90
C ASN A 43 -2.54 35.37 6.38
N ARG A 44 -3.03 34.66 5.36
CA ARG A 44 -2.38 33.47 4.81
C ARG A 44 -0.94 33.71 4.38
N ASP A 45 -0.68 34.75 3.62
CA ASP A 45 0.65 35.04 3.09
C ASP A 45 1.62 35.46 4.21
N LEU A 46 1.11 36.17 5.23
CA LEU A 46 1.87 36.52 6.42
C LEU A 46 2.25 35.27 7.23
N LEU A 47 1.29 34.37 7.49
CA LEU A 47 1.54 33.14 8.23
C LEU A 47 2.53 32.24 7.49
N THR A 48 2.43 32.16 6.17
CA THR A 48 3.34 31.39 5.32
C THR A 48 4.78 31.87 5.46
N GLU A 49 5.00 33.18 5.32
CA GLU A 49 6.33 33.76 5.46
C GLU A 49 6.85 33.68 6.90
N THR A 50 5.95 33.74 7.89
CA THR A 50 6.28 33.56 9.30
C THR A 50 6.79 32.14 9.56
N LEU A 51 6.11 31.11 9.04
CA LEU A 51 6.53 29.70 9.15
C LEU A 51 7.89 29.47 8.50
N ARG A 52 8.10 30.01 7.29
CA ARG A 52 9.38 29.95 6.57
C ARG A 52 10.50 30.59 7.37
N SER A 53 10.27 31.83 7.86
CA SER A 53 11.24 32.56 8.69
C SER A 53 11.58 31.81 9.99
N ILE A 54 10.60 31.15 10.62
CA ILE A 54 10.86 30.33 11.82
C ILE A 54 11.83 29.19 11.48
N SER A 55 11.63 28.45 10.38
CA SER A 55 12.58 27.38 10.01
C SER A 55 13.99 27.89 9.73
N GLU A 56 14.13 29.03 9.04
CA GLU A 56 15.44 29.62 8.75
C GLU A 56 16.18 29.98 10.04
N ILE A 57 15.48 30.62 10.98
CA ILE A 57 16.03 30.99 12.29
C ILE A 57 16.40 29.76 13.11
N LEU A 58 15.57 28.70 13.10
CA LEU A 58 15.89 27.46 13.80
C LEU A 58 17.13 26.79 13.22
N ILE A 59 17.22 26.65 11.89
CA ILE A 59 18.40 26.06 11.25
C ILE A 59 19.67 26.85 11.59
N TRP A 60 19.58 28.18 11.62
CA TRP A 60 20.70 29.02 12.04
C TRP A 60 21.03 28.83 13.52
N GLY A 61 20.02 28.85 14.41
CA GLY A 61 20.15 28.68 15.84
C GLY A 61 20.76 27.34 16.24
N ASP A 62 20.43 26.26 15.53
CA ASP A 62 21.02 24.92 15.71
C ASP A 62 22.55 24.93 15.69
N GLN A 63 23.12 25.81 14.87
CA GLN A 63 24.55 25.87 14.57
C GLN A 63 25.28 27.00 15.29
N HIS A 64 24.58 28.07 15.69
CA HIS A 64 25.20 29.31 16.15
C HIS A 64 24.71 29.79 17.52
N ASP A 65 23.47 29.51 17.91
CA ASP A 65 22.86 30.06 19.12
C ASP A 65 21.73 29.15 19.64
N SER A 66 22.04 28.33 20.65
CA SER A 66 21.07 27.38 21.23
C SER A 66 19.88 28.07 21.91
N SER A 67 20.02 29.33 22.34
CA SER A 67 18.95 30.07 23.02
C SER A 67 17.71 30.26 22.14
N VAL A 68 17.91 30.29 20.82
CA VAL A 68 16.84 30.32 19.82
C VAL A 68 16.00 29.05 19.89
N PHE A 69 16.67 27.89 19.96
CA PHE A 69 16.01 26.60 20.05
C PHE A 69 15.32 26.40 21.40
N ASP A 70 15.99 26.77 22.49
CA ASP A 70 15.44 26.71 23.84
C ASP A 70 14.13 27.51 23.92
N TYR A 71 14.13 28.74 23.40
CA TYR A 71 12.93 29.57 23.37
C TYR A 71 11.79 28.96 22.52
N PHE A 72 12.10 28.40 21.34
CA PHE A 72 11.10 27.75 20.48
C PHE A 72 10.39 26.59 21.20
N LEU A 73 11.17 25.79 21.93
CA LEU A 73 10.69 24.64 22.69
C LEU A 73 9.90 25.06 23.93
N GLU A 74 10.44 25.96 24.75
CA GLU A 74 9.78 26.49 25.96
C GLU A 74 8.41 27.09 25.66
N ARG A 75 8.26 27.75 24.51
CA ARG A 75 6.99 28.37 24.09
C ARG A 75 6.05 27.42 23.37
N GLY A 76 6.44 26.17 23.14
CA GLY A 76 5.61 25.18 22.45
C GLY A 76 5.21 25.61 21.05
N MET A 77 6.09 26.32 20.32
CA MET A 77 5.73 26.96 19.05
C MET A 77 5.26 25.97 17.97
N LEU A 78 5.74 24.72 18.01
CA LEU A 78 5.32 23.66 17.08
C LEU A 78 3.83 23.31 17.21
N ILE A 79 3.19 23.58 18.36
CA ILE A 79 1.75 23.37 18.55
C ILE A 79 0.94 24.25 17.60
N TYR A 80 1.40 25.47 17.31
CA TYR A 80 0.72 26.36 16.37
C TYR A 80 0.63 25.72 14.97
N PHE A 81 1.68 25.01 14.55
CA PHE A 81 1.73 24.36 13.25
C PHE A 81 0.65 23.28 13.17
N LEU A 82 0.55 22.44 14.22
CA LEU A 82 -0.52 21.45 14.35
C LEU A 82 -1.91 22.08 14.35
N THR A 83 -2.10 23.21 15.05
CA THR A 83 -3.39 23.89 15.08
C THR A 83 -3.80 24.43 13.72
N TYR A 84 -2.85 24.94 12.92
CA TYR A 84 -3.12 25.43 11.58
C TYR A 84 -3.47 24.30 10.61
N MET A 85 -2.77 23.16 10.69
CA MET A 85 -3.05 22.01 9.82
C MET A 85 -4.46 21.44 10.02
N ARG A 86 -5.04 21.57 11.22
CA ARG A 86 -6.38 21.06 11.52
C ARG A 86 -7.52 21.97 11.03
N GLN A 87 -7.21 23.16 10.49
CA GLN A 87 -8.21 24.12 10.06
C GLN A 87 -8.65 23.87 8.60
N LYS A 88 -9.93 24.14 8.30
CA LYS A 88 -10.55 23.84 7.00
C LYS A 88 -9.88 24.55 5.81
N ASN A 89 -9.40 25.78 5.99
CA ASN A 89 -8.75 26.56 4.93
C ASN A 89 -7.22 26.36 4.91
N GLY A 90 -6.79 25.16 5.31
CA GLY A 90 -5.40 24.87 5.64
C GLY A 90 -4.53 24.46 4.47
N ARG A 91 -5.04 24.10 3.28
CA ARG A 91 -4.23 23.48 2.19
C ARG A 91 -2.87 24.14 1.98
N PHE A 92 -2.85 25.44 1.70
CA PHE A 92 -1.61 26.17 1.43
C PHE A 92 -0.67 26.19 2.65
N ILE A 93 -1.23 26.35 3.85
CA ILE A 93 -0.46 26.31 5.09
C ILE A 93 0.03 24.89 5.41
N CYS A 94 -0.72 23.84 5.07
CA CYS A 94 -0.28 22.45 5.21
C CYS A 94 0.93 22.17 4.31
N VAL A 95 0.87 22.58 3.03
CA VAL A 95 2.00 22.51 2.10
C VAL A 95 3.20 23.26 2.68
N GLN A 96 3.00 24.52 3.12
CA GLN A 96 4.07 25.32 3.71
C GLN A 96 4.67 24.64 4.96
N ILE A 97 3.85 24.09 5.87
CA ILE A 97 4.33 23.43 7.08
C ILE A 97 5.13 22.18 6.71
N LEU A 98 4.65 21.35 5.78
CA LEU A 98 5.38 20.17 5.32
C LEU A 98 6.73 20.54 4.72
N GLN A 99 6.78 21.56 3.84
CA GLN A 99 8.03 22.08 3.28
C GLN A 99 8.98 22.60 4.36
N THR A 100 8.46 23.45 5.25
CA THR A 100 9.20 24.11 6.34
C THR A 100 9.83 23.07 7.26
N LEU A 101 9.06 22.06 7.67
CA LEU A 101 9.56 20.98 8.52
C LEU A 101 10.51 20.06 7.76
N ASN A 102 10.25 19.77 6.49
CA ASN A 102 11.16 18.99 5.66
C ASN A 102 12.56 19.65 5.60
N ILE A 103 12.61 20.95 5.28
CA ILE A 103 13.88 21.70 5.23
C ILE A 103 14.54 21.76 6.61
N LEU A 104 13.76 21.97 7.68
CA LEU A 104 14.26 21.98 9.05
C LEU A 104 14.94 20.66 9.42
N PHE A 105 14.24 19.53 9.26
CA PHE A 105 14.81 18.22 9.61
C PHE A 105 15.98 17.84 8.72
N GLU A 106 15.97 18.19 7.43
CA GLU A 106 17.11 17.95 6.55
C GLU A 106 18.39 18.65 7.06
N ASN A 107 18.27 19.88 7.56
CA ASN A 107 19.40 20.74 7.89
C ASN A 107 19.81 20.77 9.37
N ILE A 108 19.03 20.20 10.30
CA ILE A 108 19.45 20.06 11.69
C ILE A 108 20.62 19.08 11.79
N ARG A 109 21.67 19.52 12.47
CA ARG A 109 22.93 18.80 12.68
C ARG A 109 23.14 18.44 14.14
N ASN A 110 22.64 19.24 15.08
CA ASN A 110 22.77 18.95 16.50
C ASN A 110 21.81 17.83 16.92
N GLU A 111 22.36 16.77 17.50
CA GLU A 111 21.61 15.60 17.96
C GLU A 111 20.64 15.94 19.12
N THR A 112 21.05 16.84 20.01
CA THR A 112 20.21 17.32 21.12
C THR A 112 18.98 18.07 20.60
N SER A 113 19.17 19.00 19.65
CA SER A 113 18.06 19.72 19.02
C SER A 113 17.09 18.77 18.31
N LEU A 114 17.64 17.78 17.57
CA LEU A 114 16.85 16.75 16.92
C LEU A 114 16.00 15.97 17.92
N TYR A 115 16.59 15.47 19.00
CA TYR A 115 15.87 14.71 20.01
C TYR A 115 14.80 15.53 20.71
N TYR A 116 15.05 16.81 21.00
CA TYR A 116 14.02 17.67 21.58
C TYR A 116 12.82 17.87 20.65
N LEU A 117 13.04 18.09 19.35
CA LEU A 117 11.93 18.22 18.40
C LEU A 117 11.08 16.94 18.30
N LEU A 118 11.72 15.79 18.40
CA LEU A 118 11.05 14.49 18.32
C LEU A 118 10.35 14.10 19.64
N SER A 119 10.86 14.54 20.80
CA SER A 119 10.42 14.09 22.12
C SER A 119 8.97 14.43 22.47
N ASN A 120 8.42 15.54 21.98
CA ASN A 120 7.06 16.00 22.34
C ASN A 120 5.93 15.36 21.53
N ASN A 121 6.22 14.31 20.75
CA ASN A 121 5.27 13.58 19.92
C ASN A 121 4.51 14.44 18.87
N HIS A 122 4.84 15.72 18.73
CA HIS A 122 4.22 16.62 17.74
C HIS A 122 4.51 16.15 16.31
N VAL A 123 5.71 15.64 16.06
CA VAL A 123 6.09 15.09 14.75
C VAL A 123 5.21 13.89 14.39
N ASN A 124 5.00 12.94 15.31
CA ASN A 124 4.09 11.81 15.06
C ASN A 124 2.64 12.29 14.84
N ASN A 125 2.19 13.34 15.54
CA ASN A 125 0.88 13.94 15.29
C ASN A 125 0.75 14.56 13.88
N ILE A 126 1.85 15.04 13.29
CA ILE A 126 1.89 15.52 11.90
C ILE A 126 1.86 14.35 10.94
N ILE A 127 2.59 13.26 11.23
CA ILE A 127 2.60 12.04 10.41
C ILE A 127 1.19 11.45 10.32
N ILE A 128 0.49 11.26 11.43
CA ILE A 128 -0.88 10.68 11.45
C ILE A 128 -1.97 11.66 11.01
N HIS A 129 -1.61 12.90 10.65
CA HIS A 129 -2.59 13.89 10.24
C HIS A 129 -3.31 13.44 8.96
N LYS A 130 -4.63 13.65 8.91
CA LYS A 130 -5.47 13.23 7.78
C LYS A 130 -5.39 14.27 6.66
N PHE A 131 -4.31 14.22 5.89
CA PHE A 131 -4.16 15.02 4.68
C PHE A 131 -5.13 14.59 3.57
N ASP A 132 -5.41 15.52 2.66
CA ASP A 132 -6.13 15.22 1.42
C ASP A 132 -5.15 14.71 0.36
N PHE A 133 -4.99 13.39 0.28
CA PHE A 133 -4.10 12.75 -0.69
C PHE A 133 -4.67 12.69 -2.12
N SER A 134 -5.86 13.27 -2.37
CA SER A 134 -6.28 13.56 -3.75
C SER A 134 -5.47 14.70 -4.38
N ASP A 135 -4.79 15.49 -3.55
CA ASP A 135 -3.86 16.53 -3.95
C ASP A 135 -2.44 15.98 -4.08
N GLU A 136 -1.97 15.87 -5.32
CA GLU A 136 -0.62 15.35 -5.64
C GLU A 136 0.49 16.19 -5.01
N GLU A 137 0.28 17.51 -4.87
CA GLU A 137 1.24 18.42 -4.26
C GLU A 137 1.44 18.11 -2.77
N ILE A 138 0.33 17.99 -2.01
CA ILE A 138 0.38 17.59 -0.61
C ILE A 138 1.04 16.21 -0.47
N THR A 139 0.66 15.26 -1.34
CA THR A 139 1.21 13.90 -1.33
C THR A 139 2.73 13.91 -1.52
N ALA A 140 3.23 14.67 -2.49
CA ALA A 140 4.67 14.80 -2.75
C ALA A 140 5.42 15.38 -1.54
N TYR A 141 4.93 16.48 -0.95
CA TYR A 141 5.58 17.08 0.22
C TYR A 141 5.48 16.21 1.47
N TYR A 142 4.36 15.52 1.67
CA TYR A 142 4.17 14.59 2.77
C TYR A 142 5.16 13.43 2.69
N ILE A 143 5.27 12.78 1.53
CA ILE A 143 6.19 11.66 1.33
C ILE A 143 7.65 12.11 1.42
N SER A 144 7.99 13.31 0.91
CA SER A 144 9.31 13.90 1.09
C SER A 144 9.64 14.10 2.56
N PHE A 145 8.69 14.64 3.35
CA PHE A 145 8.84 14.82 4.79
C PHE A 145 9.06 13.49 5.53
N LEU A 146 8.25 12.45 5.25
CA LEU A 146 8.46 11.13 5.86
C LEU A 146 9.84 10.55 5.50
N LYS A 147 10.24 10.65 4.23
CA LYS A 147 11.57 10.21 3.78
C LYS A 147 12.67 10.93 4.53
N THR A 148 12.57 12.25 4.72
CA THR A 148 13.57 13.04 5.47
C THR A 148 13.66 12.62 6.93
N LEU A 149 12.53 12.35 7.59
CA LEU A 149 12.54 11.79 8.95
C LEU A 149 13.20 10.42 8.99
N SER A 150 12.95 9.56 7.99
CA SER A 150 13.57 8.23 7.91
C SER A 150 15.10 8.27 7.84
N LEU A 151 15.67 9.32 7.23
CA LEU A 151 17.12 9.52 7.14
C LEU A 151 17.76 9.87 8.50
N LYS A 152 16.95 10.28 9.49
CA LYS A 152 17.39 10.56 10.86
C LYS A 152 17.24 9.35 11.79
N LEU A 153 16.76 8.22 11.28
CA LEU A 153 16.61 7.00 12.08
C LEU A 153 17.95 6.37 12.40
N ASN A 154 18.12 6.03 13.67
CA ASN A 154 19.22 5.26 14.22
C ASN A 154 18.71 4.47 15.44
N LYS A 155 19.59 3.70 16.08
CA LYS A 155 19.25 2.85 17.24
C LYS A 155 18.63 3.63 18.40
N HIS A 156 18.97 4.92 18.56
CA HIS A 156 18.45 5.76 19.62
C HIS A 156 17.17 6.49 19.19
N SER A 157 17.16 7.06 17.98
CA SER A 157 16.04 7.89 17.51
C SER A 157 14.80 7.10 17.10
N ILE A 158 14.93 5.80 16.82
CA ILE A 158 13.80 4.92 16.47
C ILE A 158 12.70 4.93 17.55
N ASN A 159 13.08 5.04 18.83
CA ASN A 159 12.15 5.05 19.97
C ASN A 159 11.26 6.29 20.02
N PHE A 160 11.57 7.36 19.27
CA PHE A 160 10.66 8.50 19.12
C PHE A 160 9.53 8.22 18.14
N PHE A 161 9.69 7.24 17.24
CA PHE A 161 8.70 6.90 16.22
C PHE A 161 8.01 5.57 16.48
N TYR A 162 8.72 4.61 17.11
CA TYR A 162 8.17 3.31 17.47
C TYR A 162 7.89 3.23 18.96
N ASN A 163 6.65 2.91 19.31
CA ASN A 163 6.20 2.65 20.67
C ASN A 163 5.87 1.17 20.83
N GLU A 164 6.79 0.44 21.47
CA GLU A 164 6.67 -1.00 21.74
C GLU A 164 5.41 -1.36 22.55
N LYS A 165 5.01 -0.52 23.52
CA LYS A 165 3.86 -0.82 24.38
C LYS A 165 2.53 -0.81 23.64
N ASN A 166 2.42 0.08 22.65
CA ASN A 166 1.20 0.27 21.89
C ASN A 166 1.25 -0.40 20.51
N ASN A 167 2.40 -1.01 20.13
CA ASN A 167 2.68 -1.47 18.78
C ASN A 167 2.37 -0.38 17.73
N ASP A 168 2.81 0.84 18.01
CA ASP A 168 2.55 1.99 17.15
C ASP A 168 3.85 2.43 16.47
N PHE A 169 3.83 2.50 15.14
CA PHE A 169 4.96 2.99 14.35
C PHE A 169 4.48 3.85 13.19
N PRO A 170 4.00 5.09 13.46
CA PRO A 170 3.34 5.92 12.47
C PRO A 170 4.18 6.18 11.22
N LEU A 171 5.47 6.47 11.41
CA LEU A 171 6.38 6.81 10.30
C LEU A 171 6.44 5.69 9.25
N TYR A 172 6.50 4.43 9.70
CA TYR A 172 6.57 3.28 8.80
C TYR A 172 5.19 2.90 8.25
N VAL A 173 4.18 2.79 9.12
CA VAL A 173 2.83 2.33 8.74
C VAL A 173 2.15 3.31 7.77
N GLU A 174 2.30 4.61 7.97
CA GLU A 174 1.74 5.59 7.04
C GLU A 174 2.47 5.59 5.69
N ALA A 175 3.80 5.40 5.68
CA ALA A 175 4.59 5.40 4.46
C ALA A 175 4.27 4.21 3.55
N ILE A 176 4.14 3.00 4.10
CA ILE A 176 3.93 1.79 3.29
C ILE A 176 2.58 1.78 2.55
N LYS A 177 1.61 2.62 2.92
CA LYS A 177 0.35 2.79 2.19
C LYS A 177 0.57 3.29 0.75
N PHE A 178 1.69 3.97 0.50
CA PHE A 178 2.05 4.57 -0.79
C PHE A 178 3.01 3.70 -1.62
N PHE A 179 3.24 2.44 -1.24
CA PHE A 179 4.21 1.57 -1.92
C PHE A 179 3.92 1.36 -3.41
N ASN A 180 2.65 1.42 -3.80
CA ASN A 180 2.17 1.29 -5.17
C ASN A 180 1.52 2.57 -5.70
N HIS A 181 2.10 3.73 -5.35
CA HIS A 181 1.65 5.01 -5.89
C HIS A 181 1.95 5.12 -7.40
N PRO A 182 1.10 5.76 -8.23
CA PRO A 182 1.34 5.91 -9.67
C PRO A 182 2.62 6.70 -9.99
N GLU A 183 2.96 7.71 -9.18
CA GLU A 183 4.18 8.49 -9.37
C GLU A 183 5.43 7.72 -8.89
N THR A 184 6.40 7.54 -9.78
CA THR A 184 7.63 6.79 -9.51
C THR A 184 8.45 7.40 -8.36
N MET A 185 8.52 8.74 -8.28
CA MET A 185 9.28 9.42 -7.23
C MET A 185 8.73 9.14 -5.82
N VAL A 186 7.40 9.02 -5.69
CA VAL A 186 6.76 8.60 -4.44
C VAL A 186 7.15 7.17 -4.09
N ARG A 187 7.11 6.23 -5.05
CA ARG A 187 7.55 4.85 -4.82
C ARG A 187 9.02 4.77 -4.40
N ILE A 188 9.91 5.54 -5.05
CA ILE A 188 11.33 5.62 -4.70
C ILE A 188 11.50 6.13 -3.26
N ALA A 189 10.78 7.19 -2.87
CA ALA A 189 10.86 7.73 -1.52
C ALA A 189 10.38 6.73 -0.46
N VAL A 190 9.28 6.01 -0.72
CA VAL A 190 8.77 4.95 0.17
C VAL A 190 9.78 3.81 0.28
N ARG A 191 10.40 3.38 -0.82
CA ARG A 191 11.45 2.35 -0.82
C ARG A 191 12.64 2.79 0.04
N THR A 192 13.17 3.98 -0.17
CA THR A 192 14.25 4.55 0.66
C THR A 192 13.87 4.58 2.14
N LEU A 193 12.65 5.02 2.46
CA LEU A 193 12.16 5.05 3.84
C LEU A 193 12.13 3.65 4.45
N THR A 194 11.55 2.66 3.76
CA THR A 194 11.49 1.28 4.27
C THR A 194 12.88 0.68 4.47
N LEU A 195 13.83 0.95 3.56
CA LEU A 195 15.22 0.49 3.72
C LEU A 195 15.89 1.13 4.93
N ASN A 196 15.70 2.44 5.15
CA ASN A 196 16.22 3.13 6.32
C ASN A 196 15.66 2.55 7.62
N VAL A 197 14.36 2.21 7.64
CA VAL A 197 13.72 1.54 8.79
C VAL A 197 14.32 0.14 9.01
N TYR A 198 14.35 -0.70 7.99
CA TYR A 198 14.84 -2.08 8.09
C TYR A 198 16.32 -2.13 8.50
N LYS A 199 17.12 -1.13 8.11
CA LYS A 199 18.54 -1.00 8.45
C LYS A 199 18.80 -0.73 9.95
N VAL A 200 17.83 -0.18 10.69
CA VAL A 200 18.02 0.13 12.11
C VAL A 200 18.15 -1.18 12.92
N PRO A 201 19.22 -1.37 13.71
CA PRO A 201 19.41 -2.59 14.50
C PRO A 201 18.58 -2.55 15.79
N ASP A 202 17.26 -2.69 15.64
CA ASP A 202 16.30 -2.74 16.74
C ASP A 202 15.37 -3.95 16.63
N ALA A 203 15.49 -4.88 17.59
CA ALA A 203 14.85 -6.18 17.53
C ALA A 203 13.34 -6.14 17.79
N THR A 204 12.88 -5.22 18.66
CA THR A 204 11.46 -5.11 19.00
C THR A 204 10.69 -4.47 17.85
N MET A 205 11.26 -3.44 17.21
CA MET A 205 10.75 -2.85 15.98
C MET A 205 10.73 -3.85 14.82
N HIS A 206 11.80 -4.63 14.61
CA HIS A 206 11.79 -5.69 13.58
C HIS A 206 10.71 -6.74 13.85
N ARG A 207 10.52 -7.15 15.12
CA ARG A 207 9.44 -8.08 15.49
C ARG A 207 8.07 -7.51 15.13
N PHE A 208 7.82 -6.24 15.46
CA PHE A 208 6.59 -5.56 15.06
C PHE A 208 6.36 -5.60 13.53
N ILE A 209 7.40 -5.27 12.74
CA ILE A 209 7.30 -5.32 11.27
C ILE A 209 6.94 -6.73 10.79
N LEU A 210 7.62 -7.75 11.30
CA LEU A 210 7.38 -9.14 10.90
C LEU A 210 5.95 -9.60 11.20
N ASP A 211 5.48 -9.30 12.42
CA ASP A 211 4.22 -9.83 12.94
C ASP A 211 3.02 -9.05 12.37
N CYS A 212 3.16 -7.75 12.11
CA CYS A 212 2.04 -6.89 11.75
C CYS A 212 1.96 -6.53 10.26
N THR A 213 3.08 -6.38 9.55
CA THR A 213 3.06 -5.75 8.20
C THR A 213 3.80 -6.52 7.12
N ALA A 214 4.91 -7.19 7.43
CA ALA A 214 5.85 -7.73 6.45
C ALA A 214 5.19 -8.71 5.48
N THR A 215 4.35 -9.62 5.99
CA THR A 215 3.68 -10.64 5.17
C THR A 215 2.75 -10.00 4.14
N GLU A 216 1.89 -9.07 4.57
CA GLU A 216 0.95 -8.39 3.66
C GLU A 216 1.69 -7.47 2.68
N TYR A 217 2.62 -6.67 3.19
CA TYR A 217 3.43 -5.75 2.39
C TYR A 217 4.22 -6.49 1.31
N PHE A 218 4.99 -7.53 1.66
CA PHE A 218 5.76 -8.30 0.68
C PHE A 218 4.87 -9.12 -0.25
N SER A 219 3.75 -9.65 0.21
CA SER A 219 2.78 -10.32 -0.67
C SER A 219 2.27 -9.37 -1.76
N ASN A 220 1.88 -8.15 -1.39
CA ASN A 220 1.38 -7.14 -2.31
C ASN A 220 2.49 -6.63 -3.25
N LEU A 221 3.69 -6.41 -2.74
CA LEU A 221 4.86 -6.04 -3.54
C LEU A 221 5.18 -7.10 -4.61
N VAL A 222 5.27 -8.38 -4.21
CA VAL A 222 5.58 -9.47 -5.14
C VAL A 222 4.45 -9.68 -6.14
N TRP A 223 3.19 -9.51 -5.72
CA TRP A 223 2.05 -9.55 -6.64
C TRP A 223 2.12 -8.43 -7.69
N PHE A 224 2.48 -7.21 -7.28
CA PHE A 224 2.65 -6.09 -8.21
C PHE A 224 3.75 -6.37 -9.24
N ILE A 225 4.92 -6.84 -8.79
CA ILE A 225 6.03 -7.22 -9.67
C ILE A 225 5.60 -8.31 -10.65
N ARG A 226 4.86 -9.32 -10.18
CA ARG A 226 4.32 -10.38 -11.02
C ARG A 226 3.44 -9.83 -12.14
N ASN A 227 2.53 -8.90 -11.85
CA ASN A 227 1.65 -8.33 -12.87
C ASN A 227 2.47 -7.55 -13.90
N HIS A 228 3.44 -6.75 -13.46
CA HIS A 228 4.37 -6.05 -14.35
C HIS A 228 5.06 -7.00 -15.33
N VAL A 229 5.50 -8.16 -14.85
CA VAL A 229 6.16 -9.19 -15.70
C VAL A 229 5.19 -9.78 -16.72
N LEU A 230 3.93 -10.00 -16.33
CA LEU A 230 2.90 -10.54 -17.24
C LEU A 230 2.49 -9.51 -18.29
N ASP A 231 2.35 -8.24 -17.90
CA ASP A 231 2.07 -7.14 -18.82
C ASP A 231 3.23 -6.95 -19.80
N PHE A 232 4.47 -7.06 -19.32
CA PHE A 232 5.66 -7.06 -20.16
C PHE A 232 5.69 -8.22 -21.18
N ASP A 233 5.39 -9.47 -20.76
CA ASP A 233 5.28 -10.62 -21.68
C ASP A 233 4.18 -10.39 -22.74
N ASN A 234 3.04 -9.82 -22.34
CA ASN A 234 1.96 -9.47 -23.27
C ASN A 234 2.39 -8.40 -24.28
N LEU A 235 3.10 -7.35 -23.84
CA LEU A 235 3.63 -6.31 -24.71
C LEU A 235 4.61 -6.88 -25.73
N ILE A 236 5.49 -7.80 -25.34
CA ILE A 236 6.44 -8.44 -26.27
C ILE A 236 5.71 -9.32 -27.30
N ARG A 237 4.73 -10.13 -26.87
CA ARG A 237 4.00 -11.04 -27.76
C ARG A 237 3.15 -10.33 -28.79
N ASN A 238 2.61 -9.17 -28.44
CA ASN A 238 1.74 -8.40 -29.33
C ASN A 238 2.52 -7.42 -30.23
N ASN A 239 3.84 -7.31 -30.07
CA ASN A 239 4.62 -6.29 -30.74
C ASN A 239 5.02 -6.67 -32.18
N ARG A 240 4.46 -5.94 -33.16
CA ARG A 240 4.84 -6.01 -34.58
C ARG A 240 5.57 -4.75 -35.08
N ASP A 241 5.58 -3.64 -34.33
CA ASP A 241 6.03 -2.33 -34.80
C ASP A 241 7.11 -1.66 -33.92
N ILE A 242 7.96 -0.86 -34.58
CA ILE A 242 9.17 -0.20 -34.02
C ILE A 242 8.82 0.93 -33.02
N ASN A 243 7.62 1.52 -33.11
CA ASN A 243 7.19 2.64 -32.26
C ASN A 243 6.99 2.27 -30.78
N ASN A 244 6.83 0.98 -30.47
CA ASN A 244 6.62 0.51 -29.09
C ASN A 244 7.91 0.18 -28.34
N ARG A 245 9.10 0.38 -28.97
CA ARG A 245 10.39 0.13 -28.30
C ARG A 245 10.61 1.04 -27.10
N GLY A 246 10.20 2.30 -27.17
CA GLY A 246 10.30 3.23 -26.03
C GLY A 246 9.49 2.74 -24.83
N GLN A 247 8.23 2.35 -25.04
CA GLN A 247 7.37 1.81 -23.99
C GLN A 247 7.90 0.51 -23.38
N LEU A 248 8.48 -0.38 -24.19
CA LEU A 248 9.14 -1.60 -23.70
C LEU A 248 10.34 -1.27 -22.81
N ILE A 249 11.18 -0.30 -23.21
CA ILE A 249 12.34 0.12 -22.43
C ILE A 249 11.88 0.70 -21.09
N SER A 250 10.92 1.64 -21.09
CA SER A 250 10.40 2.22 -19.86
C SER A 250 9.77 1.18 -18.94
N SER A 251 9.04 0.20 -19.48
CA SER A 251 8.47 -0.90 -18.69
C SER A 251 9.54 -1.83 -18.11
N LEU A 252 10.65 -2.04 -18.84
CA LEU A 252 11.80 -2.82 -18.36
C LEU A 252 12.56 -2.07 -17.26
N GLU A 253 12.79 -0.77 -17.42
CA GLU A 253 13.42 0.09 -16.40
C GLU A 253 12.63 0.04 -15.10
N GLU A 254 11.31 0.18 -15.15
CA GLU A 254 10.47 0.06 -13.97
C GLU A 254 10.54 -1.32 -13.31
N TYR A 255 10.57 -2.39 -14.10
CA TYR A 255 10.79 -3.75 -13.59
C TYR A 255 12.16 -3.89 -12.91
N LEU A 256 13.22 -3.34 -13.51
CA LEU A 256 14.57 -3.37 -12.93
C LEU A 256 14.62 -2.62 -11.59
N ASP A 257 13.93 -1.49 -11.46
CA ASP A 257 13.82 -0.76 -10.19
C ASP A 257 13.22 -1.62 -9.07
N HIS A 258 12.25 -2.50 -9.39
CA HIS A 258 11.72 -3.44 -8.41
C HIS A 258 12.76 -4.48 -7.97
N ILE A 259 13.52 -5.01 -8.93
CA ILE A 259 14.55 -6.01 -8.63
C ILE A 259 15.67 -5.40 -7.80
N HIS A 260 16.10 -4.17 -8.11
CA HIS A 260 17.06 -3.43 -7.29
C HIS A 260 16.55 -3.21 -5.87
N TYR A 261 15.29 -2.83 -5.70
CA TYR A 261 14.72 -2.69 -4.36
C TYR A 261 14.69 -4.01 -3.57
N LEU A 262 14.29 -5.12 -4.21
CA LEU A 262 14.34 -6.44 -3.57
C LEU A 262 15.77 -6.83 -3.17
N GLN A 263 16.73 -6.57 -4.07
CA GLN A 263 18.15 -6.80 -3.81
C GLN A 263 18.62 -5.96 -2.60
N ASP A 264 18.26 -4.69 -2.54
CA ASP A 264 18.62 -3.80 -1.43
C ASP A 264 18.08 -4.33 -0.09
N ILE A 265 16.84 -4.83 -0.06
CA ILE A 265 16.29 -5.48 1.15
C ILE A 265 17.15 -6.68 1.55
N PHE A 266 17.50 -7.57 0.61
CA PHE A 266 18.34 -8.73 0.91
C PHE A 266 19.71 -8.33 1.46
N LEU A 267 20.33 -7.29 0.88
CA LEU A 267 21.65 -6.77 1.27
C LEU A 267 21.68 -6.13 2.66
N LEU A 268 20.53 -5.78 3.25
CA LEU A 268 20.46 -5.37 4.65
C LEU A 268 20.79 -6.51 5.62
N ASN A 269 20.77 -7.78 5.16
CA ASN A 269 21.08 -8.98 5.94
C ASN A 269 20.23 -9.12 7.22
N VAL A 270 18.95 -8.76 7.14
CA VAL A 270 17.97 -9.02 8.20
C VAL A 270 17.28 -10.35 7.92
N ASP A 271 17.81 -11.44 8.47
CA ASP A 271 17.41 -12.83 8.13
C ASP A 271 15.91 -13.08 8.23
N SER A 272 15.26 -12.56 9.26
CA SER A 272 13.83 -12.72 9.48
C SER A 272 12.99 -12.08 8.37
N LEU A 273 13.32 -10.86 7.95
CA LEU A 273 12.65 -10.19 6.82
C LEU A 273 12.96 -10.90 5.50
N ASN A 274 14.23 -11.30 5.29
CA ASN A 274 14.68 -12.01 4.10
C ASN A 274 13.95 -13.34 3.92
N ASN A 275 13.68 -14.07 5.01
CA ASN A 275 12.93 -15.32 4.97
C ASN A 275 11.48 -15.11 4.52
N VAL A 276 10.79 -14.09 5.04
CA VAL A 276 9.42 -13.77 4.61
C VAL A 276 9.40 -13.36 3.14
N LEU A 277 10.31 -12.46 2.73
CA LEU A 277 10.39 -12.00 1.34
C LEU A 277 10.71 -13.15 0.38
N LYS A 278 11.66 -14.02 0.73
CA LYS A 278 12.02 -15.20 -0.05
C LYS A 278 10.84 -16.13 -0.24
N ASP A 279 10.07 -16.40 0.81
CA ASP A 279 8.86 -17.23 0.71
C ASP A 279 7.84 -16.62 -0.27
N GLN A 280 7.55 -15.33 -0.14
CA GLN A 280 6.64 -14.63 -1.07
C GLN A 280 7.15 -14.70 -2.52
N LEU A 281 8.43 -14.41 -2.75
CA LEU A 281 9.04 -14.47 -4.09
C LEU A 281 8.97 -15.86 -4.69
N MET A 282 9.32 -16.90 -3.93
CA MET A 282 9.31 -18.28 -4.42
C MET A 282 7.90 -18.74 -4.79
N ASN A 283 6.95 -18.53 -3.88
CA ASN A 283 5.60 -19.06 -4.01
C ASN A 283 4.72 -18.27 -4.99
N ARG A 284 4.99 -16.97 -5.18
CA ARG A 284 4.11 -16.10 -5.98
C ARG A 284 4.73 -15.63 -7.29
N LEU A 285 6.05 -15.56 -7.41
CA LEU A 285 6.72 -15.01 -8.60
C LEU A 285 7.65 -16.03 -9.28
N LEU A 286 8.70 -16.51 -8.58
CA LEU A 286 9.75 -17.34 -9.17
C LEU A 286 9.24 -18.66 -9.71
N ILE A 287 8.56 -19.46 -8.89
CA ILE A 287 8.04 -20.77 -9.34
C ILE A 287 6.90 -20.58 -10.37
N PRO A 288 5.83 -19.80 -10.08
CA PRO A 288 4.66 -19.79 -10.94
C PRO A 288 4.86 -19.06 -12.27
N VAL A 289 5.76 -18.07 -12.33
CA VAL A 289 5.97 -17.24 -13.51
C VAL A 289 7.23 -17.66 -14.24
N TYR A 290 8.39 -17.57 -13.59
CA TYR A 290 9.67 -17.79 -14.28
C TYR A 290 9.94 -19.27 -14.55
N ILE A 291 9.85 -20.14 -13.53
CA ILE A 291 10.13 -21.57 -13.72
C ILE A 291 9.12 -22.20 -14.68
N PHE A 292 7.82 -21.96 -14.50
CA PHE A 292 6.81 -22.50 -15.41
C PHE A 292 6.91 -21.96 -16.84
N SER A 293 7.47 -20.76 -17.05
CA SER A 293 7.78 -20.25 -18.40
C SER A 293 8.93 -21.00 -19.07
N LEU A 294 9.91 -21.48 -18.29
CA LEU A 294 11.08 -22.22 -18.78
C LEU A 294 10.81 -23.71 -19.07
N ILE A 295 9.75 -24.29 -18.49
CA ILE A 295 9.36 -25.66 -18.78
C ILE A 295 8.87 -25.73 -20.23
N LYS A 296 9.75 -26.19 -21.14
CA LYS A 296 9.45 -26.41 -22.57
C LYS A 296 8.12 -27.15 -22.71
N ARG A 297 7.21 -26.58 -23.50
CA ARG A 297 5.96 -27.21 -23.97
C ARG A 297 6.18 -28.51 -24.76
N ASP A 298 7.43 -28.88 -25.04
CA ASP A 298 7.82 -29.96 -25.98
C ASP A 298 7.53 -31.39 -25.51
N LYS A 299 7.22 -31.63 -24.24
CA LYS A 299 6.68 -32.94 -23.83
C LYS A 299 5.16 -33.07 -24.02
N PHE A 300 4.45 -31.98 -24.38
CA PHE A 300 3.03 -32.02 -24.72
C PHE A 300 2.75 -32.10 -26.23
N SER A 301 3.75 -31.83 -27.08
CA SER A 301 3.63 -31.87 -28.54
C SER A 301 3.32 -33.26 -29.09
N ARG A 302 3.81 -34.33 -28.45
CA ARG A 302 3.50 -35.73 -28.83
C ARG A 302 2.09 -36.17 -28.45
N VAL A 303 1.43 -35.46 -27.54
CA VAL A 303 0.03 -35.73 -27.17
C VAL A 303 -0.94 -35.03 -28.13
N LYS A 304 -0.46 -34.01 -28.87
CA LYS A 304 -1.27 -33.21 -29.80
C LYS A 304 -1.79 -34.02 -31.01
N THR A 305 -1.11 -35.09 -31.41
CA THR A 305 -1.53 -35.96 -32.52
C THR A 305 -2.59 -37.00 -32.10
N ILE A 306 -2.70 -37.32 -30.81
CA ILE A 306 -3.66 -38.34 -30.32
C ILE A 306 -4.95 -37.70 -29.79
N LEU A 307 -4.97 -36.39 -29.51
CA LEU A 307 -6.13 -35.69 -28.93
C LEU A 307 -6.94 -34.83 -29.91
N GLN A 308 -6.85 -35.09 -31.21
CA GLN A 308 -7.91 -34.62 -32.12
C GLN A 308 -9.10 -35.58 -32.05
N ARG A 309 -10.03 -35.25 -31.15
CA ARG A 309 -11.46 -35.62 -31.05
C ARG A 309 -11.84 -36.04 -29.63
N LYS A 310 -11.99 -35.04 -28.76
CA LYS A 310 -13.02 -34.95 -27.70
C LYS A 310 -12.87 -33.59 -27.04
N ASP A 311 -13.90 -32.74 -27.13
CA ASP A 311 -13.93 -31.44 -26.47
C ASP A 311 -13.81 -31.64 -24.95
N ARG A 312 -12.60 -31.43 -24.41
CA ARG A 312 -12.31 -31.61 -22.99
C ARG A 312 -12.78 -30.39 -22.22
N ARG A 313 -13.96 -30.47 -21.61
CA ARG A 313 -14.47 -29.46 -20.66
C ARG A 313 -13.90 -29.73 -19.25
N PHE A 314 -13.66 -28.68 -18.49
CA PHE A 314 -13.12 -28.74 -17.13
C PHE A 314 -14.19 -28.30 -16.13
N LEU A 315 -14.30 -29.05 -15.03
CA LEU A 315 -15.09 -28.68 -13.88
C LEU A 315 -14.14 -28.24 -12.76
N VAL A 316 -14.23 -26.97 -12.37
CA VAL A 316 -13.47 -26.40 -11.25
C VAL A 316 -14.42 -26.16 -10.08
N ILE A 317 -14.01 -26.66 -8.92
CA ILE A 317 -14.75 -26.51 -7.66
C ILE A 317 -13.84 -25.70 -6.74
N ASP A 318 -14.14 -24.41 -6.60
CA ASP A 318 -13.46 -23.52 -5.66
C ASP A 318 -14.21 -23.50 -4.30
N GLN A 319 -13.65 -22.87 -3.27
CA GLN A 319 -14.16 -22.90 -1.90
C GLN A 319 -15.66 -22.51 -1.77
N MET A 320 -16.20 -21.74 -2.72
CA MET A 320 -17.59 -21.27 -2.71
C MET A 320 -18.34 -21.42 -4.04
N GLN A 321 -17.68 -21.82 -5.13
CA GLN A 321 -18.22 -21.71 -6.50
C GLN A 321 -18.04 -23.00 -7.31
N PHE A 322 -19.05 -23.30 -8.11
CA PHE A 322 -19.06 -24.29 -9.17
C PHE A 322 -18.76 -23.59 -10.49
N ILE A 323 -17.68 -23.97 -11.19
CA ILE A 323 -17.27 -23.30 -12.43
C ILE A 323 -17.06 -24.33 -13.53
N LEU A 324 -17.80 -24.18 -14.63
CA LEU A 324 -17.61 -24.95 -15.86
C LEU A 324 -16.75 -24.15 -16.84
N ILE A 325 -15.64 -24.75 -17.27
CA ILE A 325 -14.65 -24.10 -18.11
C ILE A 325 -14.47 -24.92 -19.38
N GLU A 326 -14.59 -24.27 -20.53
CA GLU A 326 -14.18 -24.84 -21.81
C GLU A 326 -12.79 -24.31 -22.20
N PRO A 327 -11.89 -25.14 -22.74
CA PRO A 327 -10.62 -24.66 -23.22
C PRO A 327 -10.84 -23.66 -24.38
N ASP A 328 -10.18 -22.52 -24.30
CA ASP A 328 -10.20 -21.55 -25.39
C ASP A 328 -9.45 -22.13 -26.60
N ILE A 329 -10.18 -22.31 -27.70
CA ILE A 329 -9.67 -22.88 -28.95
C ILE A 329 -8.64 -21.94 -29.60
N LYS A 330 -8.70 -20.63 -29.31
CA LYS A 330 -7.82 -19.61 -29.87
C LYS A 330 -6.61 -19.31 -28.97
N LYS A 331 -6.72 -19.51 -27.65
CA LYS A 331 -5.66 -19.23 -26.68
C LYS A 331 -5.32 -20.46 -25.84
N VAL A 332 -4.22 -21.13 -26.18
CA VAL A 332 -3.76 -22.33 -25.47
C VAL A 332 -3.45 -22.03 -24.00
N GLY A 333 -4.06 -22.80 -23.08
CA GLY A 333 -3.89 -22.66 -21.63
C GLY A 333 -4.92 -21.74 -20.96
N TRP A 334 -5.79 -21.11 -21.76
CA TRP A 334 -6.90 -20.32 -21.25
C TRP A 334 -8.18 -21.15 -21.25
N GLY A 335 -9.01 -20.92 -20.24
CA GLY A 335 -10.32 -21.51 -20.11
C GLY A 335 -11.39 -20.42 -20.18
N ILE A 336 -12.38 -20.59 -21.04
CA ILE A 336 -13.57 -19.76 -21.10
C ILE A 336 -14.56 -20.31 -20.08
N VAL A 337 -14.88 -19.51 -19.06
CA VAL A 337 -15.96 -19.83 -18.11
C VAL A 337 -17.28 -19.82 -18.87
N LYS A 338 -17.93 -20.98 -18.95
CA LYS A 338 -19.26 -21.13 -19.55
C LYS A 338 -20.38 -21.04 -18.53
N PHE A 339 -20.09 -21.38 -17.29
CA PHE A 339 -21.06 -21.36 -16.20
C PHE A 339 -20.34 -21.17 -14.87
N CYS A 340 -20.85 -20.30 -14.00
CA CYS A 340 -20.36 -20.10 -12.65
C CYS A 340 -21.56 -19.86 -11.73
N ASP A 341 -21.69 -20.65 -10.67
CA ASP A 341 -22.78 -20.50 -9.69
C ASP A 341 -22.35 -20.95 -8.28
N LEU A 342 -23.13 -20.60 -7.27
CA LEU A 342 -22.87 -20.89 -5.86
C LEU A 342 -23.16 -22.36 -5.53
N MET A 343 -22.40 -22.91 -4.59
CA MET A 343 -22.48 -24.32 -4.18
C MET A 343 -23.74 -24.68 -3.36
N GLN A 344 -24.60 -23.72 -3.03
CA GLN A 344 -25.64 -23.83 -2.01
C GLN A 344 -26.76 -24.83 -2.37
N ASP A 345 -27.09 -24.92 -3.66
CA ASP A 345 -28.21 -25.71 -4.19
C ASP A 345 -27.76 -26.78 -5.20
N VAL A 346 -26.50 -27.23 -5.09
CA VAL A 346 -25.95 -28.29 -5.93
C VAL A 346 -26.38 -29.67 -5.40
N GLU A 347 -27.11 -30.42 -6.22
CA GLU A 347 -27.46 -31.81 -6.02
C GLU A 347 -26.66 -32.70 -6.98
N VAL A 348 -26.10 -33.78 -6.45
CA VAL A 348 -25.26 -34.71 -7.21
C VAL A 348 -25.75 -36.14 -6.99
N ALA A 349 -26.15 -36.79 -8.07
CA ALA A 349 -26.58 -38.18 -8.09
C ALA A 349 -25.65 -39.01 -8.99
N ASN A 350 -25.46 -40.29 -8.63
CA ASN A 350 -24.78 -41.22 -9.51
C ASN A 350 -25.69 -41.60 -10.66
N ASP A 351 -25.10 -41.78 -11.83
CA ASP A 351 -25.77 -42.48 -12.92
C ASP A 351 -25.85 -43.99 -12.58
N LYS A 352 -27.01 -44.60 -12.83
CA LYS A 352 -27.26 -46.02 -12.49
C LYS A 352 -26.63 -46.99 -13.48
N GLU A 353 -26.31 -46.52 -14.68
CA GLU A 353 -25.85 -47.34 -15.81
C GLU A 353 -24.38 -47.08 -16.15
N ASP A 354 -23.86 -45.87 -15.89
CA ASP A 354 -22.45 -45.50 -16.13
C ASP A 354 -21.75 -45.03 -14.85
N SER A 355 -20.81 -45.85 -14.37
CA SER A 355 -20.00 -45.54 -13.19
C SER A 355 -19.11 -44.30 -13.36
N ARG A 356 -18.91 -43.83 -14.60
CA ARG A 356 -18.15 -42.60 -14.91
C ARG A 356 -19.04 -41.37 -15.06
N SER A 357 -20.34 -41.47 -14.77
CA SER A 357 -21.26 -40.35 -14.94
C SER A 357 -21.92 -39.90 -13.64
N LEU A 358 -22.10 -38.59 -13.54
CA LEU A 358 -22.88 -37.94 -12.49
C LEU A 358 -24.00 -37.11 -13.12
N HIS A 359 -25.18 -37.15 -12.51
CA HIS A 359 -26.22 -36.17 -12.74
C HIS A 359 -26.05 -35.03 -11.74
N ILE A 360 -25.85 -33.81 -12.24
CA ILE A 360 -25.69 -32.61 -11.43
C ILE A 360 -26.86 -31.69 -11.72
N THR A 361 -27.56 -31.30 -10.66
CA THR A 361 -28.66 -30.35 -10.71
C THR A 361 -28.35 -29.17 -9.80
N ILE A 362 -28.54 -27.94 -10.29
CA ILE A 362 -28.35 -26.70 -9.54
C ILE A 362 -29.68 -25.96 -9.54
N HIS A 363 -30.25 -25.75 -8.35
CA HIS A 363 -31.52 -25.03 -8.20
C HIS A 363 -31.31 -23.53 -7.95
N LYS A 364 -32.36 -22.73 -8.14
CA LYS A 364 -32.33 -21.30 -7.77
C LYS A 364 -32.37 -21.13 -6.24
N PRO A 365 -31.70 -20.10 -5.69
CA PRO A 365 -31.83 -19.77 -4.27
C PRO A 365 -33.29 -19.49 -3.92
N VAL A 366 -33.86 -20.33 -3.05
CA VAL A 366 -35.27 -20.22 -2.64
C VAL A 366 -35.40 -19.16 -1.54
N ASN A 367 -35.79 -17.94 -1.91
CA ASN A 367 -36.07 -16.86 -0.95
C ASN A 367 -37.53 -16.80 -0.48
N ASN A 368 -38.42 -17.71 -0.91
CA ASN A 368 -39.84 -17.64 -0.57
C ASN A 368 -40.46 -19.03 -0.34
N ILE A 369 -41.11 -19.21 0.82
CA ILE A 369 -41.70 -20.47 1.30
C ILE A 369 -42.98 -20.87 0.51
N TYR A 370 -43.52 -19.98 -0.34
CA TYR A 370 -44.83 -20.17 -0.98
C TYR A 370 -44.80 -20.54 -2.47
N VAL A 371 -43.63 -20.70 -3.10
CA VAL A 371 -43.56 -21.11 -4.52
C VAL A 371 -42.86 -22.46 -4.62
N LYS A 372 -43.65 -23.52 -4.77
CA LYS A 372 -43.13 -24.84 -5.13
C LYS A 372 -42.72 -24.84 -6.61
N THR A 373 -41.45 -25.21 -6.82
CA THR A 373 -40.81 -25.62 -8.08
C THR A 373 -40.60 -24.55 -9.16
N SER A 374 -39.57 -23.71 -8.98
CA SER A 374 -38.87 -23.11 -10.11
C SER A 374 -38.00 -24.16 -10.81
N PRO A 375 -37.89 -24.17 -12.16
CA PRO A 375 -37.00 -25.10 -12.86
C PRO A 375 -35.53 -24.89 -12.45
N PRO A 376 -34.72 -25.96 -12.41
CA PRO A 376 -33.31 -25.86 -12.05
C PRO A 376 -32.54 -24.98 -13.03
N ILE A 377 -31.57 -24.22 -12.52
CA ILE A 377 -30.65 -23.38 -13.30
C ILE A 377 -29.79 -24.28 -14.22
N LEU A 378 -29.37 -25.44 -13.71
CA LEU A 378 -28.62 -26.43 -14.46
C LEU A 378 -29.16 -27.81 -14.12
N ASN A 379 -29.42 -28.64 -15.13
CA ASN A 379 -29.66 -30.06 -14.94
C ASN A 379 -28.99 -30.82 -16.09
N ALA A 380 -27.86 -31.45 -15.80
CA ALA A 380 -27.04 -32.07 -16.83
C ALA A 380 -26.32 -33.34 -16.34
N LYS A 381 -26.08 -34.26 -17.28
CA LYS A 381 -25.23 -35.44 -17.09
C LYS A 381 -23.78 -35.08 -17.44
N PHE A 382 -22.87 -35.33 -16.51
CA PHE A 382 -21.43 -35.12 -16.66
C PHE A 382 -20.75 -36.48 -16.73
N THR A 383 -20.07 -36.77 -17.84
CA THR A 383 -19.28 -38.00 -18.01
C THR A 383 -17.79 -37.68 -17.88
N PHE A 384 -17.10 -38.39 -16.99
CA PHE A 384 -15.69 -38.20 -16.68
C PHE A 384 -14.83 -39.23 -17.40
N ASP A 385 -13.53 -38.93 -17.53
CA ASP A 385 -12.58 -39.82 -18.23
C ASP A 385 -12.51 -41.21 -17.56
N ASP A 386 -12.59 -41.25 -16.23
CA ASP A 386 -12.50 -42.46 -15.42
C ASP A 386 -13.36 -42.36 -14.14
N HIS A 387 -13.63 -43.51 -13.53
CA HIS A 387 -14.44 -43.63 -12.32
C HIS A 387 -13.80 -42.93 -11.11
N ILE A 388 -12.47 -42.85 -11.04
CA ILE A 388 -11.75 -42.22 -9.93
C ILE A 388 -11.99 -40.71 -9.94
N ARG A 389 -11.88 -40.07 -11.11
CA ARG A 389 -12.17 -38.65 -11.33
C ARG A 389 -13.65 -38.34 -11.09
N CYS A 390 -14.55 -39.21 -11.57
CA CYS A 390 -15.98 -39.13 -11.30
C CYS A 390 -16.25 -39.08 -9.78
N MET A 391 -15.72 -40.04 -9.03
CA MET A 391 -15.89 -40.11 -7.57
C MET A 391 -15.19 -38.96 -6.84
N THR A 392 -14.05 -38.49 -7.31
CA THR A 392 -13.33 -37.34 -6.74
C THR A 392 -14.13 -36.04 -6.94
N ALA A 393 -14.70 -35.83 -8.13
CA ALA A 393 -15.60 -34.71 -8.41
C ALA A 393 -16.84 -34.75 -7.50
N LYS A 394 -17.47 -35.93 -7.36
CA LYS A 394 -18.60 -36.12 -6.44
C LYS A 394 -18.24 -35.74 -4.99
N GLN A 395 -17.12 -36.25 -4.48
CA GLN A 395 -16.68 -35.94 -3.12
C GLN A 395 -16.41 -34.45 -2.91
N ASN A 396 -15.78 -33.79 -3.88
CA ASN A 396 -15.49 -32.36 -3.82
C ASN A 396 -16.76 -31.50 -3.90
N LEU A 397 -17.75 -31.89 -4.70
CA LEU A 397 -19.05 -31.20 -4.76
C LEU A 397 -19.82 -31.32 -3.43
N ILE A 398 -19.84 -32.53 -2.84
CA ILE A 398 -20.50 -32.76 -1.55
C ILE A 398 -19.79 -31.99 -0.43
N LYS A 399 -18.46 -32.06 -0.35
CA LYS A 399 -17.65 -31.33 0.64
C LYS A 399 -17.77 -29.82 0.46
N GLY A 400 -17.74 -29.32 -0.77
CA GLY A 400 -17.91 -27.91 -1.09
C GLY A 400 -19.27 -27.37 -0.66
N ARG A 401 -20.35 -28.12 -0.92
CA ARG A 401 -21.70 -27.79 -0.44
C ARG A 401 -21.78 -27.76 1.09
N GLN A 402 -21.24 -28.77 1.77
CA GLN A 402 -21.23 -28.82 3.25
C GLN A 402 -20.45 -27.64 3.86
N ARG A 403 -19.29 -27.30 3.29
CA ARG A 403 -18.49 -26.13 3.71
C ARG A 403 -19.24 -24.82 3.50
N TYR A 404 -19.90 -24.66 2.35
CA TYR A 404 -20.72 -23.49 2.07
C TYR A 404 -21.85 -23.33 3.10
N ILE A 405 -22.58 -24.40 3.41
CA ILE A 405 -23.63 -24.40 4.44
C ILE A 405 -23.07 -24.04 5.82
N TYR A 406 -21.88 -24.56 6.18
CA TYR A 406 -21.22 -24.27 7.45
C TYR A 406 -20.79 -22.79 7.56
N ILE A 407 -20.17 -22.25 6.50
CA ILE A 407 -19.71 -20.85 6.45
C ILE A 407 -20.90 -19.88 6.46
N ASN A 408 -21.99 -20.18 5.75
CA ASN A 408 -23.19 -19.34 5.80
C ASN A 408 -23.91 -19.44 7.15
N ARG A 409 -23.92 -20.60 7.82
CA ARG A 409 -24.41 -20.70 9.22
C ARG A 409 -23.58 -19.83 10.17
N LEU A 410 -22.26 -19.76 9.99
CA LEU A 410 -21.40 -18.84 10.76
C LEU A 410 -21.67 -17.37 10.44
N LYS A 411 -21.94 -17.01 9.17
CA LYS A 411 -22.36 -15.65 8.81
C LYS A 411 -23.72 -15.27 9.41
N THR A 412 -24.66 -16.21 9.54
CA THR A 412 -25.93 -15.96 10.24
C THR A 412 -25.76 -15.84 11.76
N ILE A 413 -24.71 -16.45 12.33
CA ILE A 413 -24.38 -16.35 13.77
C ILE A 413 -23.57 -15.07 14.09
N ILE A 414 -22.83 -14.52 13.12
CA ILE A 414 -21.93 -13.36 13.32
C ILE A 414 -22.57 -12.01 12.92
N ILE A 415 -23.83 -11.98 12.45
CA ILE A 415 -24.58 -10.73 12.25
C ILE A 415 -25.56 -10.54 13.41
N TYR A 416 -25.04 -10.16 14.58
CA TYR A 416 -25.70 -9.31 15.59
C TYR A 416 -24.63 -8.86 16.59
N PHE A 417 -23.88 -7.82 16.26
CA PHE A 417 -23.45 -6.81 17.23
C PHE A 417 -23.20 -5.50 16.49
N TYR A 418 -24.10 -4.54 16.69
CA TYR A 418 -23.88 -3.12 16.50
C TYR A 418 -22.94 -2.64 17.62
N PHE A 419 -21.92 -1.85 17.28
CA PHE A 419 -21.61 -0.56 17.91
C PHE A 419 -20.68 0.24 16.99
#